data_AF-A0A7X2D9R9-F1
#
_entry.id   AF-A0A7X2D9R9-F1
#
_cell.length_a   1.000
_cell.length_b   1.000
_cell.length_c   1.000
_cell.angle_alpha   90.00
_cell.angle_beta   90.00
_cell.angle_gamma   90.00
#
_symmetry.space_group_name_H-M   'P 1'
#
loop_
_entity.id
_entity.type
_entity.pdbx_description
1 polymer ?
#
loop_
_entity_poly.entity_id
_entity_poly.type
_entity_poly.pdbx_seq_one_letter_code
_entity_poly.pdbx_strand_id
1 'polypeptide(L)'
;MLRIVIVLIMLVLMFPPCSAGEEDVIIAVASDGKTLKDSVSQLAARCPYFLFIDNTGKLLEAVDNPYADTRGGAGVSAANFLAERNVTIVIAGMFGNKMKNVLETKEIAYFESQGIVEEVIKKVLEER
;
A
#
# COMPACT_ATOMS: atom_id res chain seq x y z
N MET A 1 -3.63 35.07 34.80
CA MET A 1 -4.65 34.21 34.15
C MET A 1 -4.45 34.08 32.63
N LEU A 2 -4.23 35.17 31.89
CA LEU A 2 -4.07 35.13 30.41
C LEU A 2 -2.89 34.28 29.90
N ARG A 3 -1.77 34.21 30.63
CA ARG A 3 -0.59 33.39 30.27
C ARG A 3 -0.84 31.87 30.30
N ILE A 4 -1.71 31.38 31.20
CA ILE A 4 -2.01 29.94 31.32
C ILE A 4 -2.93 29.50 30.18
N VAL A 5 -3.88 30.35 29.79
CA VAL A 5 -4.81 30.10 28.68
C VAL A 5 -4.07 30.02 27.33
N ILE A 6 -3.05 30.86 27.13
CA ILE A 6 -2.24 30.86 25.89
C ILE A 6 -1.39 29.58 25.77
N VAL A 7 -0.80 29.09 26.87
CA VAL A 7 -0.04 27.83 26.87
C VAL A 7 -0.96 26.63 26.66
N LEU A 8 -2.18 26.67 27.20
CA LEU A 8 -3.18 25.61 26.99
C LEU A 8 -3.69 25.60 25.54
N ILE A 9 -3.89 26.76 24.92
CA ILE A 9 -4.31 26.87 23.51
C ILE A 9 -3.19 26.46 22.54
N MET A 10 -1.93 26.75 22.86
CA MET A 10 -0.78 26.30 22.05
C MET A 10 -0.53 24.80 22.15
N LEU A 11 -0.86 24.16 23.29
CA LEU A 11 -0.73 22.70 23.45
C LEU A 11 -1.76 21.92 22.61
N VAL A 12 -2.93 22.51 22.35
CA VAL A 12 -4.01 21.89 21.55
C VAL A 12 -3.75 21.97 20.04
N LEU A 13 -2.95 22.95 19.58
CA LEU A 13 -2.63 23.14 18.16
C LEU A 13 -1.46 22.29 17.64
N MET A 14 -0.73 21.61 18.53
CA MET A 14 0.40 20.72 18.17
C MET A 14 0.02 19.24 18.08
N PHE A 15 -1.21 18.89 18.42
CA PHE A 15 -1.83 17.69 17.91
C PHE A 15 -2.39 18.06 16.54
N PRO A 16 -1.71 17.74 15.42
CA PRO A 16 -2.46 17.69 14.18
C PRO A 16 -3.70 16.83 14.47
N PRO A 17 -4.91 17.18 13.99
CA PRO A 17 -5.89 16.14 13.80
C PRO A 17 -5.16 15.15 12.90
N CYS A 18 -4.65 14.08 13.51
CA CYS A 18 -4.33 12.88 12.78
C CYS A 18 -5.66 12.58 12.13
N SER A 19 -5.77 12.96 10.86
CA SER A 19 -6.88 12.56 10.03
C SER A 19 -6.76 11.04 10.02
N ALA A 20 -7.38 10.40 11.00
CA ALA A 20 -8.16 9.21 10.81
C ALA A 20 -9.28 9.63 9.82
N GLY A 21 -8.86 9.91 8.58
CA GLY A 21 -9.74 9.78 7.45
C GLY A 21 -10.13 8.31 7.43
N GLU A 22 -11.41 8.09 7.14
CA GLU A 22 -12.02 6.85 6.65
C GLU A 22 -11.06 5.65 6.61
N GLU A 23 -11.42 4.58 7.30
CA GLU A 23 -10.82 3.25 7.15
C GLU A 23 -11.02 2.72 5.72
N ASP A 24 -10.42 3.38 4.75
CA ASP A 24 -10.55 3.03 3.35
C ASP A 24 -9.55 1.90 3.08
N VAL A 25 -10.10 0.74 2.81
CA VAL A 25 -9.28 -0.42 2.46
C VAL A 25 -8.64 -0.16 1.11
N ILE A 26 -7.37 0.24 1.15
CA ILE A 26 -6.55 0.38 -0.06
C ILE A 26 -5.87 -0.95 -0.36
N ILE A 27 -6.13 -1.47 -1.56
CA ILE A 27 -5.51 -2.66 -2.12
C ILE A 27 -4.40 -2.21 -3.08
N ALA A 28 -3.16 -2.64 -2.84
CA ALA A 28 -2.07 -2.43 -3.78
C ALA A 28 -1.83 -3.68 -4.62
N VAL A 29 -1.78 -3.53 -5.94
CA VAL A 29 -1.45 -4.61 -6.86
C VAL A 29 -0.12 -4.31 -7.54
N ALA A 30 0.83 -5.22 -7.41
CA ALA A 30 2.07 -5.18 -8.17
C ALA A 30 1.78 -5.53 -9.63
N SER A 31 2.00 -4.61 -10.57
CA SER A 31 1.66 -4.81 -11.99
C SER A 31 2.85 -4.54 -12.90
N ASP A 32 2.87 -5.23 -14.04
CA ASP A 32 3.81 -4.98 -15.13
C ASP A 32 3.43 -3.74 -15.97
N GLY A 33 2.23 -3.17 -15.76
CA GLY A 33 1.78 -1.94 -16.40
C GLY A 33 0.99 -1.01 -15.49
N LYS A 34 0.46 0.07 -16.06
CA LYS A 34 -0.25 1.14 -15.33
C LYS A 34 -1.78 0.97 -15.36
N THR A 35 -2.28 -0.10 -15.98
CA THR A 35 -3.72 -0.29 -16.22
C THR A 35 -4.23 -1.58 -15.57
N LEU A 36 -5.54 -1.62 -15.26
CA LEU A 36 -6.20 -2.81 -14.71
C LEU A 36 -6.22 -4.01 -15.68
N LYS A 37 -5.92 -3.77 -16.96
CA LYS A 37 -5.83 -4.80 -18.00
C LYS A 37 -4.44 -5.41 -18.11
N ASP A 38 -3.45 -4.81 -17.45
CA ASP A 38 -2.10 -5.34 -17.42
C ASP A 38 -2.04 -6.55 -16.46
N SER A 39 -0.98 -7.33 -16.62
CA SER A 39 -0.73 -8.48 -15.79
C SER A 39 -0.20 -8.09 -14.42
N VAL A 40 -0.53 -8.91 -13.41
CA VAL A 40 0.11 -8.88 -12.10
C VAL A 40 1.56 -9.31 -12.27
N SER A 41 2.48 -8.51 -11.73
CA SER A 41 3.91 -8.77 -11.83
C SER A 41 4.28 -9.99 -10.99
N GLN A 42 5.21 -10.80 -11.50
CA GLN A 42 5.68 -11.98 -10.79
C GLN A 42 6.42 -11.64 -9.49
N LEU A 43 7.06 -10.48 -9.41
CA LEU A 43 7.88 -10.07 -8.27
C LEU A 43 7.26 -8.87 -7.55
N ALA A 44 6.84 -9.04 -6.29
CA ALA A 44 6.24 -7.96 -5.50
C ALA A 44 7.21 -6.79 -5.25
N ALA A 45 8.47 -7.09 -4.98
CA ALA A 45 9.48 -6.10 -4.60
C ALA A 45 10.03 -5.29 -5.79
N ARG A 46 10.05 -5.91 -6.98
CA ARG A 46 10.69 -5.38 -8.19
C ARG A 46 9.70 -5.24 -9.35
N CYS A 47 8.41 -5.19 -9.05
CA CYS A 47 7.43 -4.83 -10.06
C CYS A 47 7.75 -3.43 -10.59
N PRO A 48 7.44 -3.14 -11.86
CA PRO A 48 7.63 -1.80 -12.39
C PRO A 48 6.60 -0.81 -11.84
N TYR A 49 5.38 -1.27 -11.50
CA TYR A 49 4.30 -0.39 -11.02
C TYR A 49 3.55 -0.98 -9.82
N PHE A 50 3.04 -0.08 -8.98
CA PHE A 50 2.02 -0.35 -7.98
C PHE A 50 0.72 0.34 -8.35
N LEU A 51 -0.34 -0.44 -8.45
CA LEU A 51 -1.70 0.04 -8.69
C LEU A 51 -2.43 0.08 -7.36
N PHE A 52 -2.85 1.26 -6.93
CA PHE A 52 -3.66 1.47 -5.73
C PHE A 52 -5.13 1.43 -6.14
N ILE A 53 -5.86 0.53 -5.52
CA ILE A 53 -7.26 0.22 -5.82
C ILE A 53 -8.06 0.38 -4.55
N ASP A 54 -9.24 0.95 -4.73
CA ASP A 54 -10.23 1.16 -3.68
C ASP A 54 -10.92 -0.14 -3.28
N ASN A 55 -11.61 -0.14 -2.13
CA ASN A 55 -12.44 -1.26 -1.69
C ASN A 55 -13.56 -1.63 -2.70
N THR A 56 -13.93 -0.71 -3.60
CA THR A 56 -14.89 -0.92 -4.69
C THR A 56 -14.28 -1.55 -5.96
N GLY A 57 -12.98 -1.80 -5.98
CA GLY A 57 -12.26 -2.32 -7.15
C GLY A 57 -11.93 -1.26 -8.20
N LYS A 58 -12.09 0.03 -7.88
CA LYS A 58 -11.70 1.14 -8.77
C LYS A 58 -10.23 1.48 -8.62
N LEU A 59 -9.54 1.68 -9.74
CA LEU A 59 -8.17 2.20 -9.76
C LEU A 59 -8.16 3.66 -9.28
N LEU A 60 -7.49 3.91 -8.16
CA LEU A 60 -7.29 5.24 -7.59
C LEU A 60 -6.05 5.89 -8.20
N GLU A 61 -4.92 5.18 -8.13
CA GLU A 61 -3.62 5.71 -8.55
C GLU A 61 -2.74 4.59 -9.10
N ALA A 62 -1.91 4.91 -10.08
CA ALA A 62 -0.89 4.01 -10.61
C ALA A 62 0.48 4.69 -10.48
N VAL A 63 1.38 4.10 -9.71
CA VAL A 63 2.68 4.69 -9.37
C VAL A 63 3.82 3.79 -9.81
N ASP A 64 4.84 4.39 -10.42
CA ASP A 64 6.10 3.74 -10.74
C ASP A 64 6.82 3.30 -9.46
N ASN A 65 7.33 2.07 -9.41
CA ASN A 65 8.06 1.57 -8.26
C ASN A 65 9.51 2.11 -8.26
N PRO A 66 9.86 3.07 -7.37
CA PRO A 66 11.21 3.63 -7.35
C PRO A 66 12.26 2.62 -6.86
N TYR A 67 11.83 1.51 -6.25
CA TYR A 67 12.70 0.51 -5.65
C TYR A 67 13.00 -0.68 -6.58
N ALA A 68 12.41 -0.71 -7.78
CA ALA A 68 12.57 -1.82 -8.72
C ALA A 68 14.05 -2.09 -9.06
N ASP A 69 14.83 -1.04 -9.32
CA ASP A 69 16.24 -1.11 -9.69
C ASP A 69 17.20 -1.14 -8.48
N THR A 70 16.67 -1.26 -7.26
CA THR A 70 17.53 -1.22 -6.07
C THR A 70 18.39 -2.50 -5.98
N ARG A 71 19.71 -2.32 -5.84
CA ARG A 71 20.71 -3.41 -5.75
C ARG A 71 20.44 -4.38 -4.60
N GLY A 72 19.87 -3.90 -3.50
CA GLY A 72 19.46 -4.75 -2.37
C GLY A 72 18.44 -4.06 -1.48
N GLY A 73 17.53 -4.84 -0.87
CA GLY A 73 16.52 -4.30 0.04
C GLY A 73 15.27 -3.72 -0.65
N ALA A 74 15.08 -3.99 -1.95
CA ALA A 74 13.89 -3.56 -2.68
C ALA A 74 12.59 -3.94 -1.97
N GLY A 75 12.47 -5.18 -1.46
CA GLY A 75 11.26 -5.64 -0.78
C GLY A 75 10.96 -4.95 0.54
N VAL A 76 11.99 -4.59 1.32
CA VAL A 76 11.82 -3.85 2.57
C VAL A 76 11.37 -2.42 2.27
N SER A 77 12.00 -1.79 1.29
CA SER A 77 11.70 -0.41 0.89
C SER A 77 10.30 -0.29 0.27
N ALA A 78 9.95 -1.24 -0.61
CA ALA A 78 8.61 -1.33 -1.19
C ALA A 78 7.53 -1.58 -0.13
N ALA A 79 7.75 -2.50 0.82
CA ALA A 79 6.78 -2.73 1.90
C ALA A 79 6.58 -1.49 2.79
N ASN A 80 7.65 -0.78 3.13
CA ASN A 80 7.53 0.46 3.89
C ASN A 80 6.78 1.54 3.09
N PHE A 81 7.06 1.67 1.79
CA PHE A 81 6.35 2.61 0.93
C PHE A 81 4.85 2.31 0.85
N LEU A 82 4.47 1.03 0.76
CA LEU A 82 3.06 0.62 0.78
C LEU A 82 2.42 0.93 2.15
N ALA A 83 3.15 0.72 3.24
CA ALA A 83 2.69 1.08 4.58
C ALA A 83 2.46 2.60 4.76
N GLU A 84 3.35 3.44 4.22
CA GLU A 84 3.21 4.90 4.23
C GLU A 84 1.99 5.38 3.43
N ARG A 85 1.54 4.58 2.46
CA ARG A 85 0.33 4.82 1.65
C ARG A 85 -0.94 4.25 2.27
N ASN A 86 -0.90 3.78 3.52
CA ASN A 86 -2.03 3.14 4.22
C ASN A 86 -2.64 1.95 3.46
N VAL A 87 -1.80 1.20 2.74
CA VAL A 87 -2.23 -0.02 2.08
C VAL A 87 -2.53 -1.08 3.13
N THR A 88 -3.69 -1.73 2.99
CA THR A 88 -4.14 -2.81 3.89
C THR A 88 -3.91 -4.19 3.29
N ILE A 89 -3.96 -4.30 1.95
CA ILE A 89 -3.75 -5.54 1.21
C ILE A 89 -2.75 -5.32 0.09
N VAL A 90 -1.78 -6.23 -0.06
CA VAL A 90 -0.87 -6.27 -1.21
C VAL A 90 -1.07 -7.54 -2.01
N ILE A 91 -1.20 -7.43 -3.32
CA ILE A 91 -1.33 -8.57 -4.22
C ILE A 91 -0.19 -8.55 -5.23
N ALA A 92 0.49 -9.69 -5.37
CA ALA A 92 1.59 -9.87 -6.30
C ALA A 92 1.80 -11.36 -6.60
N GLY A 93 2.62 -11.69 -7.60
CA GLY A 93 2.94 -13.10 -7.89
C GLY A 93 3.70 -13.79 -6.75
N MET A 94 4.81 -13.20 -6.31
CA MET A 94 5.69 -13.77 -5.28
C MET A 94 6.24 -12.70 -4.35
N PHE A 95 6.29 -13.02 -3.05
CA PHE A 95 6.90 -12.16 -2.03
C PHE A 95 8.14 -12.82 -1.44
N GLY A 96 9.23 -12.06 -1.34
CA GLY A 96 10.44 -12.53 -0.64
C GLY A 96 10.30 -12.43 0.89
N ASN A 97 11.01 -13.28 1.64
CA ASN A 97 10.93 -13.35 3.11
C ASN A 97 11.13 -12.00 3.81
N LYS A 98 12.06 -11.16 3.33
CA LYS A 98 12.29 -9.84 3.91
C LYS A 98 11.10 -8.90 3.74
N MET A 99 10.36 -9.01 2.64
CA MET A 99 9.16 -8.22 2.39
C MET A 99 8.01 -8.73 3.27
N LYS A 100 7.80 -10.05 3.31
CA LYS A 100 6.79 -10.69 4.17
C LYS A 100 6.93 -10.25 5.63
N ASN A 101 8.14 -10.34 6.20
CA ASN A 101 8.42 -9.89 7.57
C ASN A 101 8.00 -8.43 7.84
N VAL A 102 8.23 -7.52 6.88
CA VAL A 102 7.87 -6.10 7.03
C VAL A 102 6.37 -5.92 6.92
N LEU A 103 5.72 -6.57 5.94
CA LEU A 103 4.27 -6.53 5.78
C LEU A 103 3.56 -7.05 7.04
N GLU A 104 4.02 -8.18 7.59
CA GLU A 104 3.50 -8.76 8.84
C GLU A 104 3.71 -7.81 10.02
N THR A 105 4.88 -7.18 10.13
CA THR A 105 5.16 -6.19 11.20
C THR A 105 4.27 -4.94 11.09
N LYS A 106 3.83 -4.61 9.87
CA LYS A 106 2.95 -3.48 9.57
C LYS A 106 1.47 -3.86 9.54
N GLU A 107 1.15 -5.11 9.84
CA GLU A 107 -0.21 -5.67 9.83
C GLU A 107 -0.89 -5.55 8.45
N ILE A 108 -0.09 -5.59 7.39
CA ILE A 108 -0.54 -5.54 6.00
C ILE A 108 -0.72 -6.97 5.49
N ALA A 109 -1.94 -7.31 5.08
CA ALA A 109 -2.21 -8.61 4.49
C ALA A 109 -1.60 -8.71 3.08
N TYR A 110 -1.16 -9.91 2.68
CA TYR A 110 -0.60 -10.13 1.36
C TYR A 110 -1.11 -11.42 0.73
N PHE A 111 -1.35 -11.39 -0.59
CA PHE A 111 -1.85 -12.51 -1.36
C PHE A 111 -1.00 -12.77 -2.59
N GLU A 112 -0.62 -14.04 -2.76
CA GLU A 112 0.13 -14.51 -3.91
C GLU A 112 -0.85 -14.89 -5.02
N SER A 113 -0.89 -14.12 -6.09
CA SER A 113 -1.80 -14.34 -7.22
C SER A 113 -1.18 -13.90 -8.54
N GLN A 114 -1.62 -14.54 -9.62
CA GLN A 114 -1.13 -14.31 -10.98
C GLN A 114 -2.32 -14.17 -11.93
N GLY A 115 -2.13 -13.43 -13.01
CA GLY A 115 -3.17 -13.17 -14.02
C GLY A 115 -3.34 -11.69 -14.29
N ILE A 116 -4.50 -11.31 -14.82
CA ILE A 116 -4.84 -9.91 -15.09
C ILE A 116 -5.23 -9.23 -13.78
N VAL A 117 -4.77 -7.99 -13.59
CA VAL A 117 -5.05 -7.20 -12.38
C VAL A 117 -6.55 -7.15 -12.06
N GLU A 118 -7.40 -6.88 -13.07
CA GLU A 118 -8.86 -6.83 -12.89
C GLU A 118 -9.46 -8.15 -12.36
N GLU A 119 -9.00 -9.30 -12.84
CA GLU A 119 -9.49 -10.61 -12.40
C GLU A 119 -9.08 -10.90 -10.97
N VAL A 120 -7.84 -10.55 -10.63
CA VAL A 120 -7.28 -10.78 -9.31
C VAL A 120 -7.97 -9.91 -8.25
N ILE A 121 -8.28 -8.66 -8.57
CA ILE A 121 -9.06 -7.78 -7.70
C ILE A 121 -10.44 -8.36 -7.45
N LYS A 122 -11.14 -8.81 -8.50
CA LYS A 122 -12.48 -9.41 -8.37
C LYS A 122 -12.47 -10.59 -7.40
N LYS A 123 -11.52 -11.51 -7.55
CA LYS A 123 -11.35 -12.65 -6.63
C LYS A 123 -11.18 -12.20 -5.19
N VAL A 124 -10.31 -11.23 -4.92
CA VAL A 124 -10.07 -10.73 -3.56
C VAL A 124 -11.29 -10.03 -2.97
N LEU A 125 -12.10 -9.37 -3.79
CA LEU A 125 -13.36 -8.76 -3.36
C LEU A 125 -14.49 -9.79 -3.14
N GLU A 126 -14.48 -10.90 -3.87
CA GLU A 126 -15.45 -12.00 -3.73
C GLU A 126 -15.13 -12.95 -2.56
N GLU A 127 -13.85 -13.13 -2.22
CA GLU A 127 -13.40 -13.99 -1.11
C GLU A 127 -13.44 -13.30 0.26
N ARG A 128 -13.85 -12.02 0.31
CA ARG A 128 -14.05 -11.24 1.53
C ARG A 128 -15.47 -11.37 2.06
#